data_AF-Q16GK1-F1
#
_entry.id   AF-Q16GK1-F1
#
_cell.length_a   1.000
_cell.length_b   1.000
_cell.length_c   1.000
_cell.angle_alpha   90.00
_cell.angle_beta   90.00
_cell.angle_gamma   90.00
#
_symmetry.space_group_name_H-M   'P 1'
#
loop_
_entity.id
_entity.type
_entity.pdbx_description
1 polymer ?
#
loop_
_entity_poly.entity_id
_entity_poly.type
_entity_poly.pdbx_seq_one_letter_code
_entity_poly.pdbx_strand_id
1 'polypeptide(L)'
;MCNQVFRKQNMAIAETQLCVGGEEGKDSCRGDSGGPLMRQIDNTWYLVGMVSFGDRICGVRNQPSVYTNVVAYIDWIEHQIIEYN
;
A
#
# COMPACT_ATOMS: atom_id res chain seq x y z
N MET A 1 -11.60 -7.14 -7.12
CA MET A 1 -11.61 -7.51 -5.69
C MET A 1 -11.50 -6.30 -4.77
N CYS A 2 -10.39 -5.56 -4.76
CA CYS A 2 -10.21 -4.43 -3.84
C CYS A 2 -11.30 -3.37 -3.87
N ASN A 3 -11.56 -2.79 -5.05
CA ASN A 3 -12.63 -1.81 -5.22
C ASN A 3 -14.00 -2.37 -4.83
N GLN A 4 -14.24 -3.68 -4.93
CA GLN A 4 -15.51 -4.28 -4.50
C GLN A 4 -15.61 -4.38 -2.98
N VAL A 5 -14.51 -4.73 -2.30
CA VAL A 5 -14.44 -4.80 -0.84
C VAL A 5 -14.65 -3.41 -0.24
N PHE A 6 -13.87 -2.43 -0.69
CA PHE A 6 -13.91 -1.08 -0.11
C PHE A 6 -15.14 -0.28 -0.54
N ARG A 7 -15.71 -0.50 -1.74
CA ARG A 7 -17.00 0.13 -2.10
C ARG A 7 -18.14 -0.28 -1.17
N LYS A 8 -18.15 -1.52 -0.66
CA LYS A 8 -19.13 -1.95 0.35
C LYS A 8 -19.00 -1.18 1.67
N GLN A 9 -17.82 -0.63 1.95
CA GLN A 9 -17.53 0.23 3.10
C GLN A 9 -17.68 1.72 2.74
N ASN A 10 -18.29 2.03 1.60
CA ASN A 10 -18.45 3.38 1.06
C ASN A 10 -17.12 4.12 0.82
N MET A 11 -16.06 3.37 0.50
CA MET A 11 -14.74 3.89 0.17
C MET A 11 -14.37 3.60 -1.28
N ALA A 12 -13.87 4.62 -1.98
CA ALA A 12 -13.26 4.47 -3.29
C ALA A 12 -11.74 4.49 -3.15
N ILE A 13 -11.06 3.52 -3.76
CA ILE A 13 -9.59 3.50 -3.81
C ILE A 13 -9.14 4.45 -4.92
N ALA A 14 -8.32 5.44 -4.55
CA ALA A 14 -7.76 6.42 -5.45
C ALA A 14 -6.54 5.89 -6.21
N GLU A 15 -6.11 6.58 -7.27
CA GLU A 15 -4.90 6.23 -8.03
C GLU A 15 -3.61 6.37 -7.20
N THR A 16 -3.66 7.20 -6.15
CA THR A 16 -2.61 7.37 -5.14
C THR A 16 -2.54 6.21 -4.15
N GLN A 17 -3.35 5.16 -4.34
CA GLN A 17 -3.43 4.01 -3.47
C GLN A 17 -3.25 2.72 -4.25
N LEU A 18 -2.52 1.78 -3.65
CA LEU A 18 -2.35 0.42 -4.13
C LEU A 18 -3.20 -0.52 -3.30
N CYS A 19 -3.67 -1.57 -3.93
CA CYS A 19 -4.33 -2.64 -3.22
C CYS A 19 -3.50 -3.93 -3.27
N VAL A 20 -3.29 -4.52 -2.11
CA VAL A 20 -2.27 -5.54 -1.90
C VAL A 20 -2.87 -6.69 -1.10
N GLY A 21 -2.57 -7.92 -1.52
CA GLY A 21 -2.97 -9.13 -0.79
C GLY A 21 -4.42 -9.55 -1.03
N GLY A 22 -5.06 -10.06 0.03
CA GLY A 22 -6.31 -10.83 -0.02
C GLY A 22 -6.10 -12.34 -0.07
N GLU A 23 -4.85 -12.80 0.06
CA GLU A 23 -4.51 -14.20 0.30
C GLU A 23 -4.70 -14.54 1.77
N GLU A 24 -5.20 -15.74 2.05
CA GLU A 24 -5.37 -16.20 3.42
C GLU A 24 -4.02 -16.33 4.14
N GLY A 25 -3.92 -15.76 5.34
CA GLY A 25 -2.72 -15.76 6.16
C GLY A 25 -1.59 -14.83 5.68
N LYS A 26 -1.80 -14.02 4.63
CA LYS A 26 -0.80 -13.06 4.14
C LYS A 26 -1.35 -11.65 4.08
N ASP A 27 -0.87 -10.80 4.98
CA ASP A 27 -1.24 -9.39 5.03
C ASP A 27 -0.27 -8.59 5.90
N SER A 28 -0.24 -7.27 5.74
CA SER A 28 0.24 -6.37 6.79
C SER A 28 -0.70 -6.40 7.99
N CYS A 29 -0.20 -6.03 9.16
CA CYS A 29 -1.01 -6.02 10.38
C CYS A 29 -0.82 -4.76 11.22
N ARG A 30 -1.50 -4.74 12.37
CA ARG A 30 -1.38 -3.64 13.34
C ARG A 30 0.07 -3.49 13.79
N GLY A 31 0.60 -2.29 13.63
CA GLY A 31 2.01 -1.98 13.92
C GLY A 31 2.87 -1.83 12.67
N ASP A 32 2.41 -2.31 11.50
CA ASP A 32 3.16 -2.23 10.25
C ASP A 32 2.92 -0.92 9.48
N SER A 33 2.03 -0.04 9.96
CA SER A 33 1.72 1.25 9.34
C SER A 33 2.98 2.06 9.03
N GLY A 34 3.11 2.55 7.79
CA GLY A 34 4.31 3.23 7.32
C GLY A 34 5.44 2.29 6.84
N GLY A 35 5.29 0.98 7.04
CA GLY A 35 6.26 -0.02 6.57
C GLY A 35 6.32 -0.12 5.04
N PRO A 36 7.46 -0.54 4.48
CA PRO A 36 7.68 -0.57 3.04
C PRO A 36 7.05 -1.80 2.37
N LEU A 37 6.39 -1.58 1.23
CA LEU A 37 6.15 -2.62 0.23
C LEU A 37 7.24 -2.52 -0.83
N MET A 38 8.11 -3.54 -0.88
CA MET A 38 9.27 -3.56 -1.77
C MET A 38 9.06 -4.54 -2.92
N ARG A 39 9.56 -4.19 -4.11
CA ARG A 39 9.64 -5.07 -5.28
C ARG A 39 11.09 -5.20 -5.72
N GLN A 40 11.53 -6.43 -6.00
CA GLN A 40 12.87 -6.67 -6.55
C GLN A 40 12.82 -6.65 -8.08
N ILE A 41 13.70 -5.87 -8.71
CA ILE A 41 13.92 -5.79 -10.17
C ILE A 41 15.44 -5.79 -10.38
N ASP A 42 15.96 -6.69 -11.21
CA ASP A 42 17.39 -6.80 -11.52
C ASP A 42 18.28 -6.75 -10.26
N ASN A 43 17.96 -7.59 -9.28
CA ASN A 43 18.59 -7.69 -7.96
C ASN A 43 18.54 -6.43 -7.08
N THR A 44 17.83 -5.38 -7.48
CA THR A 44 17.66 -4.14 -6.71
C THR A 44 16.24 -4.08 -6.12
N TRP A 45 16.14 -3.68 -4.85
CA TRP A 45 14.86 -3.51 -4.16
C TRP A 45 14.35 -2.09 -4.30
N TYR A 46 13.14 -1.94 -4.81
CA TYR A 46 12.47 -0.66 -5.00
C TYR A 46 11.27 -0.53 -4.06
N LEU A 47 11.13 0.63 -3.44
CA LEU A 47 9.95 0.99 -2.66
C LEU A 47 8.80 1.32 -3.61
N VAL A 48 7.78 0.47 -3.66
CA VAL A 48 6.63 0.65 -4.55
C VAL A 48 5.36 1.06 -3.82
N GLY A 49 5.29 0.78 -2.51
CA GLY A 49 4.17 1.20 -1.69
C GLY A 49 4.53 1.32 -0.22
N MET A 50 3.60 1.87 0.56
CA MET A 50 3.75 2.04 2.01
C MET A 50 2.47 1.63 2.72
N VAL A 51 2.56 0.80 3.76
CA VAL A 51 1.39 0.28 4.49
C VAL A 51 0.53 1.45 4.99
N SER A 52 -0.76 1.46 4.64
CA SER A 52 -1.69 2.52 5.04
C SER A 52 -2.77 1.99 5.97
N PHE A 53 -3.75 1.24 5.44
CA PHE A 53 -4.85 0.70 6.22
C PHE A 53 -5.35 -0.62 5.63
N GLY A 54 -6.03 -1.40 6.45
CA GLY A 54 -6.59 -2.69 6.07
C GLY A 54 -7.69 -3.11 7.03
N ASP A 55 -8.09 -4.37 6.96
CA ASP A 55 -9.07 -4.93 7.90
C ASP A 55 -8.51 -4.95 9.34
N ARG A 56 -9.40 -5.03 10.32
CA ARG A 56 -9.01 -5.21 11.72
C ARG A 56 -8.35 -6.56 11.95
N ILE A 57 -8.78 -7.60 11.24
CA ILE A 57 -8.24 -8.95 11.29
C ILE A 57 -7.34 -9.14 10.06
N CYS A 58 -6.05 -9.35 10.30
CA CYS A 58 -5.04 -9.45 9.25
C CYS A 58 -5.11 -10.83 8.57
N GLY A 59 -4.85 -10.89 7.26
CA GLY A 59 -4.73 -12.15 6.52
C GLY A 59 -6.06 -12.85 6.25
N VAL A 60 -7.18 -12.12 6.31
CA VAL A 60 -8.49 -12.67 5.97
C VAL A 60 -8.57 -12.92 4.45
N ARG A 61 -9.01 -14.12 4.07
CA ARG A 61 -9.17 -14.48 2.66
C ARG A 61 -10.11 -13.49 1.94
N ASN A 62 -9.71 -13.05 0.76
CA ASN A 62 -10.40 -12.06 -0.07
C ASN A 62 -10.54 -10.66 0.54
N GLN A 63 -9.79 -10.37 1.61
CA GLN A 63 -9.77 -9.06 2.26
C GLN A 63 -8.38 -8.44 2.07
N PRO A 64 -8.17 -7.65 1.01
CA PRO A 64 -6.88 -7.01 0.77
C PRO A 64 -6.71 -5.76 1.64
N SER A 65 -5.45 -5.33 1.79
CA SER A 65 -5.07 -4.08 2.45
C SER A 65 -4.70 -3.00 1.43
N VAL A 66 -4.79 -1.75 1.86
CA VAL A 66 -4.50 -0.56 1.07
C VAL A 66 -3.17 0.03 1.50
N TYR A 67 -2.35 0.34 0.50
CA TYR A 67 -1.04 0.93 0.63
C TYR A 67 -1.04 2.26 -0.09
N THR A 68 -0.22 3.22 0.33
CA THR A 68 0.07 4.41 -0.46
C THR A 68 0.85 3.99 -1.70
N ASN A 69 0.47 4.48 -2.89
CA ASN A 69 1.20 4.27 -4.13
C ASN A 69 2.41 5.20 -4.19
N VAL A 70 3.59 4.74 -3.78
CA VAL A 70 4.79 5.59 -3.70
C VAL A 70 5.16 6.18 -5.07
N VAL A 71 4.91 5.44 -6.15
CA VAL A 71 5.19 5.89 -7.51
C VAL A 71 4.37 7.15 -7.86
N ALA A 72 3.13 7.27 -7.37
CA ALA A 72 2.29 8.44 -7.61
C ALA A 72 2.76 9.71 -6.86
N TYR A 73 3.74 9.58 -5.96
CA TYR A 73 4.27 10.67 -5.16
C TYR A 73 5.76 10.96 -5.43
N ILE A 74 6.39 10.35 -6.44
CA ILE A 74 7.82 10.56 -6.72
C ILE A 74 8.15 12.04 -6.87
N ASP A 75 7.40 12.80 -7.68
CA ASP A 75 7.64 14.23 -7.88
C ASP A 75 7.61 15.02 -6.57
N TRP A 76 6.65 14.71 -5.69
CA TRP A 76 6.55 15.34 -4.36
C TRP A 76 7.72 14.94 -3.47
N ILE A 77 8.09 13.65 -3.44
CA ILE A 77 9.21 13.15 -2.66
C ILE A 77 10.52 13.81 -3.11
N GLU A 78 10.79 13.85 -4.42
CA GLU A 78 11.98 14.48 -4.98
C GLU A 78 12.02 15.97 -4.66
N HIS A 79 10.91 16.68 -4.85
CA HIS A 79 10.81 18.09 -4.51
C HIS A 79 11.14 18.34 -3.04
N GLN A 80 10.58 17.57 -2.11
CA GLN A 80 10.89 17.71 -0.68
C GLN A 80 12.33 17.30 -0.35
N ILE A 81 12.88 16.24 -0.93
CA ILE A 81 14.26 15.85 -0.61
C ILE A 81 15.28 16.87 -1.13
N ILE A 82 15.01 17.48 -2.29
CA ILE A 82 15.91 18.48 -2.90
C ILE A 82 15.82 19.83 -2.18
N GLU A 83 14.62 20.29 -1.79
CA GLU A 83 14.45 21.57 -1.08
C GLU A 83 14.99 21.57 0.36
N TYR A 84 15.15 20.41 0.97
CA TYR A 84 15.71 20.28 2.33
C TYR A 84 17.25 20.17 2.36
N ASN A 85 17.93 20.27 1.20
CA ASN A 85 19.39 20.40 1.08
C ASN A 85 19.81 21.85 0.81
#